data_AF-A0A212QVS4-F1
#
_entry.id   AF-A0A212QVS4-F1
#
_cell.length_a   1.000
_cell.length_b   1.000
_cell.length_c   1.000
_cell.angle_alpha   90.00
_cell.angle_beta   90.00
_cell.angle_gamma   90.00
#
_symmetry.space_group_name_H-M   'P 1'
#
loop_
_entity.id
_entity.type
_entity.pdbx_description
1 polymer ?
#
loop_
_entity_poly.entity_id
_entity_poly.type
_entity_poly.pdbx_seq_one_letter_code
_entity_poly.pdbx_strand_id
1 'polypeptide(L)'
;MARRDRPGIAVFIDFENIVTAAESRYYTLDLPRLFAELGRRGRLVLKRAYGDWSRFTKYREELLRHGVDLVQIYSYGHKIARNRADVRMAIDAMEVLFTRPEIQIFAIISGDSDFSSLITRLREHGKFVIGVGVQGATSDLIPALCDEFVYYDTLIVSEGGAAPTPAPPSTPEGEAPAPTPEAMGAAERYRRYLEDWGFALLEATVRRMGLTRLFEALRTGASDLTLTRWLEQANWEGLDLEESGRQELSWLLLLSPALSFGALPPSSVTPIQGLRVTSLKRFIEAAESGMIRFLGMANWPLEPEALALLLGLPIGEVESILRGMVREGVLASENGVLRWARPEDPLREDVFEPLRVELAGVRYPSGITPSLGEARALFEEGMSYRRDRNFPMALDRFRLALRMTLDLWEARAPGVGPYEIRWRAASYCSVRAGELFNNRRDYAGSLPYYHAFIALMIPGDPVWEKLRGLVDFMLHYALSAFSENQIPVAAGPFVRRVLELFHDPDPTRGERVRAWVETVASLNPTMIAWLLDQLAGVEAPEEQKSPLEAFLRAHMQEARSVR
;
A
#
# COMPACT_ATOMS: atom_id res chain seq x y z
N MET A 1 29.73 -20.80 54.19
CA MET A 1 28.66 -19.78 54.08
C MET A 1 28.24 -19.69 52.62
N ALA A 2 27.03 -20.15 52.30
CA ALA A 2 26.57 -20.52 50.96
C ALA A 2 26.36 -19.31 50.03
N ARG A 3 26.86 -19.40 48.79
CA ARG A 3 26.34 -18.61 47.66
C ARG A 3 24.85 -18.92 47.56
N ARG A 4 23.97 -17.93 47.74
CA ARG A 4 22.52 -18.08 47.55
C ARG A 4 22.26 -18.63 46.15
N ASP A 5 21.76 -19.87 46.04
CA ASP A 5 21.37 -20.50 44.78
C ASP A 5 20.24 -19.69 44.15
N ARG A 6 20.57 -18.96 43.07
CA ARG A 6 19.54 -18.35 42.23
C ARG A 6 18.78 -19.47 41.50
N PRO A 7 17.43 -19.41 41.46
CA PRO A 7 16.64 -20.46 40.82
C PRO A 7 17.03 -20.62 39.34
N GLY A 8 17.09 -21.87 38.88
CA GLY A 8 17.37 -22.18 37.48
C GLY A 8 16.16 -21.91 36.60
N ILE A 9 16.37 -21.20 35.49
CA ILE A 9 15.35 -20.85 34.50
C ILE A 9 15.60 -21.62 33.20
N ALA A 10 14.56 -22.27 32.67
CA ALA A 10 14.52 -22.74 31.29
C ALA A 10 13.65 -21.81 30.45
N VAL A 11 14.20 -21.29 29.35
CA VAL A 11 13.52 -20.34 28.45
C VAL A 11 13.17 -21.05 27.15
N PHE A 12 11.90 -20.96 26.77
CA PHE A 12 11.35 -21.49 25.54
C PHE A 12 10.73 -20.34 24.75
N ILE A 13 11.24 -20.12 23.54
CA ILE A 13 10.89 -18.98 22.70
C ILE A 13 10.17 -19.50 21.46
N ASP A 14 8.89 -19.20 21.36
CA ASP A 14 8.17 -19.25 20.09
C ASP A 14 8.63 -18.05 19.26
N PHE A 15 9.65 -18.30 18.45
CA PHE A 15 10.39 -17.22 17.82
C PHE A 15 9.54 -16.52 16.77
N GLU A 16 8.76 -17.26 15.98
CA GLU A 16 7.90 -16.68 14.94
C GLU A 16 6.83 -15.78 15.56
N ASN A 17 6.20 -16.19 16.67
CA ASN A 17 5.18 -15.39 17.33
C ASN A 17 5.75 -14.09 17.91
N ILE A 18 6.80 -14.20 18.75
CA ILE A 18 7.33 -13.02 19.44
C ILE A 18 8.00 -12.04 18.47
N VAL A 19 8.69 -12.52 17.44
CA VAL A 19 9.36 -11.65 16.47
C VAL A 19 8.36 -10.94 15.58
N THR A 20 7.29 -11.62 15.16
CA THR A 20 6.23 -11.01 14.34
C THR A 20 5.51 -9.93 15.13
N ALA A 21 5.16 -10.20 16.39
CA ALA A 21 4.49 -9.24 17.26
C ALA A 21 5.40 -8.07 17.67
N ALA A 22 6.69 -8.33 17.93
CA ALA A 22 7.64 -7.27 18.29
C ALA A 22 7.98 -6.39 17.09
N GLU A 23 8.16 -6.95 15.90
CA GLU A 23 8.44 -6.16 14.70
C GLU A 23 7.24 -5.34 14.24
N SER A 24 6.02 -5.87 14.38
CA SER A 24 4.80 -5.12 14.01
C SER A 24 4.59 -3.86 14.85
N ARG A 25 5.01 -3.89 16.13
CA ARG A 25 4.78 -2.81 17.09
C ARG A 25 6.01 -1.96 17.40
N TYR A 26 7.20 -2.56 17.34
CA TYR A 26 8.47 -1.96 17.79
C TYR A 26 9.60 -2.05 16.76
N TYR A 27 9.33 -2.57 15.56
CA TYR A 27 10.26 -2.67 14.42
C TYR A 27 11.46 -3.60 14.61
N THR A 28 11.76 -4.01 15.84
CA THR A 28 12.82 -4.97 16.16
C THR A 28 12.51 -5.71 17.46
N LEU A 29 13.13 -6.89 17.62
CA LEU A 29 13.16 -7.65 18.87
C LEU A 29 14.52 -7.44 19.58
N ASP A 30 14.53 -6.71 20.69
CA ASP A 30 15.68 -6.48 21.58
C ASP A 30 15.85 -7.67 22.53
N LEU A 31 16.54 -8.69 22.02
CA LEU A 31 16.91 -9.90 22.74
C LEU A 31 17.79 -9.62 23.98
N PRO A 32 18.77 -8.69 23.96
CA PRO A 32 19.56 -8.34 25.13
C PRO A 32 18.71 -7.89 26.32
N ARG A 33 17.76 -6.97 26.12
CA ARG A 33 16.86 -6.50 27.18
C ARG A 33 15.96 -7.61 27.69
N LEU A 34 15.42 -8.42 26.78
CA LEU A 34 14.58 -9.57 27.13
C LEU A 34 15.33 -10.55 28.05
N PHE A 35 16.56 -10.93 27.69
CA PHE A 35 17.35 -11.85 28.51
C PHE A 35 17.87 -11.21 29.79
N ALA A 36 18.18 -9.92 29.78
CA ALA A 36 18.56 -9.20 30.99
C ALA A 36 17.40 -9.18 32.01
N GLU A 37 16.18 -8.98 31.55
CA GLU A 37 15.00 -8.99 32.39
C GLU A 37 14.73 -10.38 33.00
N LEU A 38 14.77 -11.44 32.18
CA LEU A 38 14.62 -12.80 32.70
C LEU A 38 15.78 -13.18 33.66
N GLY A 39 17.00 -12.73 33.36
CA GLY A 39 18.18 -12.95 34.19
C GLY A 39 18.12 -12.30 35.59
N ARG A 40 17.22 -11.31 35.80
CA ARG A 40 16.96 -10.74 37.13
C ARG A 40 16.21 -11.72 38.04
N ARG A 41 15.39 -12.62 37.47
CA ARG A 41 14.55 -13.58 38.21
C ARG A 41 15.29 -14.86 38.57
N GLY A 42 16.40 -15.16 37.89
CA GLY A 42 17.15 -16.39 38.11
C GLY A 42 18.27 -16.59 37.11
N ARG A 43 18.96 -17.73 37.23
CA ARG A 43 20.04 -18.11 36.32
C ARG A 43 19.42 -18.76 35.08
N LEU A 44 19.62 -18.19 33.89
CA LEU A 44 19.19 -18.79 32.63
C LEU A 44 20.06 -20.02 32.35
N VAL A 45 19.51 -21.22 32.59
CA VAL A 45 20.23 -22.51 32.47
C VAL A 45 20.06 -23.11 31.09
N LEU A 46 18.89 -22.93 30.48
CA LEU A 46 18.55 -23.44 29.16
C LEU A 46 17.80 -22.34 28.40
N LYS A 47 18.12 -22.15 27.12
CA LYS A 47 17.40 -21.24 26.23
C LYS A 47 17.25 -21.94 24.88
N ARG A 48 16.00 -22.16 24.45
CA ARG A 48 15.68 -22.72 23.14
C ARG A 48 14.72 -21.80 22.42
N ALA A 49 15.00 -21.55 21.15
CA ALA A 49 14.09 -20.86 20.26
C ALA A 49 13.62 -21.81 19.16
N TYR A 50 12.35 -21.72 18.77
CA TYR A 50 11.70 -22.56 17.78
C TYR A 50 11.23 -21.70 16.62
N GLY A 51 11.63 -22.05 15.40
CA GLY A 51 11.21 -21.32 14.21
C GLY A 51 11.92 -21.83 12.95
N ASP A 52 11.50 -21.29 11.80
CA ASP A 52 12.19 -21.56 10.54
C ASP A 52 13.40 -20.63 10.36
N TRP A 53 14.61 -21.10 10.69
CA TRP A 53 15.83 -20.30 10.64
C TRP A 53 16.28 -19.95 9.22
N SER A 54 15.64 -20.52 8.19
CA SER A 54 15.78 -20.02 6.82
C SER A 54 15.13 -18.64 6.65
N ARG A 55 14.08 -18.31 7.42
CA ARG A 55 13.33 -17.04 7.34
C ARG A 55 13.87 -15.95 8.27
N PHE A 56 14.41 -16.32 9.43
CA PHE A 56 14.84 -15.37 10.48
C PHE A 56 16.36 -15.24 10.60
N THR A 57 17.04 -15.14 9.45
CA THR A 57 18.51 -15.09 9.38
C THR A 57 19.11 -13.92 10.16
N LYS A 58 18.43 -12.77 10.21
CA LYS A 58 18.91 -11.56 10.92
C LYS A 58 19.15 -11.72 12.42
N TYR A 59 18.38 -12.59 13.11
CA TYR A 59 18.50 -12.77 14.57
C TYR A 59 19.38 -13.97 14.95
N ARG A 60 19.76 -14.80 13.97
CA ARG A 60 20.50 -16.05 14.22
C ARG A 60 21.80 -15.79 14.97
N GLU A 61 22.59 -14.82 14.53
CA GLU A 61 23.88 -14.53 15.15
C GLU A 61 23.72 -14.00 16.59
N GLU A 62 22.73 -13.13 16.82
CA GLU A 62 22.46 -12.56 18.13
C GLU A 62 21.95 -13.60 19.13
N LEU A 63 20.99 -14.44 18.72
CA LEU A 63 20.51 -15.56 19.54
C LEU A 63 21.66 -16.52 19.93
N LEU A 64 22.53 -16.86 18.97
CA LEU A 64 23.70 -17.70 19.24
C LEU A 64 24.69 -17.02 20.19
N ARG A 65 24.94 -15.71 20.04
CA ARG A 65 25.77 -14.93 20.97
C ARG A 65 25.21 -14.93 22.39
N HIS A 66 23.88 -14.98 22.51
CA HIS A 66 23.22 -15.15 23.81
C HIS A 66 23.16 -16.61 24.29
N GLY A 67 23.71 -17.59 23.57
CA GLY A 67 23.68 -18.99 23.98
C GLY A 67 22.28 -19.59 23.93
N VAL A 68 21.51 -19.23 22.91
CA VAL A 68 20.20 -19.83 22.60
C VAL A 68 20.39 -20.97 21.60
N ASP A 69 19.86 -22.14 21.93
CA ASP A 69 19.79 -23.27 21.02
C ASP A 69 18.68 -23.03 19.99
N LEU A 70 19.04 -23.06 18.70
CA LEU A 70 18.12 -22.82 17.59
C LEU A 70 17.53 -24.13 17.08
N VAL A 71 16.25 -24.36 17.36
CA VAL A 71 15.52 -25.57 16.93
C VAL A 71 14.83 -25.27 15.60
N GLN A 72 15.30 -25.89 14.52
CA GLN A 72 14.75 -25.70 13.18
C GLN A 72 13.39 -26.36 13.04
N ILE A 73 12.37 -25.59 12.66
CA ILE A 73 11.04 -26.07 12.28
C ILE A 73 10.80 -25.70 10.81
N TYR A 74 10.75 -26.68 9.92
CA TYR A 74 10.51 -26.43 8.49
C TYR A 74 9.04 -26.11 8.24
N SER A 75 8.78 -24.95 7.64
CA SER A 75 7.45 -24.53 7.22
C SER A 75 7.10 -25.13 5.86
N TYR A 76 6.23 -26.16 5.81
CA TYR A 76 5.63 -26.66 4.56
C TYR A 76 4.11 -26.55 4.66
N GLY A 77 3.53 -25.60 3.92
CA GLY A 77 2.09 -25.27 3.93
C GLY A 77 1.69 -24.29 5.05
N HIS A 78 1.02 -23.19 4.68
CA HIS A 78 0.77 -22.00 5.53
C HIS A 78 0.06 -22.28 6.88
N LYS A 79 -0.89 -23.23 6.93
CA LYS A 79 -1.64 -23.55 8.18
C LYS A 79 -1.05 -24.69 8.99
N ILE A 80 -0.26 -25.59 8.39
CA ILE A 80 0.29 -26.78 9.05
C ILE A 80 1.59 -26.44 9.79
N ALA A 81 2.29 -25.38 9.38
CA ALA A 81 3.56 -24.95 9.97
C ALA A 81 3.43 -24.39 11.40
N ARG A 82 2.40 -23.56 11.69
CA ARG A 82 2.20 -22.93 13.02
C ARG A 82 2.13 -23.96 14.14
N ASN A 83 1.27 -24.96 13.98
CA ASN A 83 1.06 -26.02 14.97
C ASN A 83 2.29 -26.92 15.23
N ARG A 84 3.30 -26.94 14.35
CA ARG A 84 4.51 -27.78 14.54
C ARG A 84 5.48 -27.20 15.54
N ALA A 85 5.66 -25.88 15.53
CA ALA A 85 6.55 -25.21 16.47
C ALA A 85 6.00 -25.34 17.89
N ASP A 86 4.69 -25.12 18.06
CA ASP A 86 4.00 -25.17 19.35
C ASP A 86 4.06 -26.57 19.95
N VAL A 87 3.71 -27.59 19.15
CA VAL A 87 3.78 -28.99 19.58
C VAL A 87 5.21 -29.38 19.95
N ARG A 88 6.19 -29.00 19.13
CA ARG A 88 7.59 -29.36 19.40
C ARG A 88 8.10 -28.68 20.68
N MET A 89 7.80 -27.40 20.84
CA MET A 89 8.18 -26.63 22.02
C MET A 89 7.54 -27.19 23.29
N ALA A 90 6.26 -27.58 23.25
CA ALA A 90 5.58 -28.20 24.37
C ALA A 90 6.20 -29.54 24.77
N ILE A 91 6.55 -30.39 23.79
CA ILE A 91 7.24 -31.68 24.04
C ILE A 91 8.58 -31.44 24.74
N ASP A 92 9.42 -30.56 24.20
CA ASP A 92 10.73 -30.24 24.75
C ASP A 92 10.62 -29.63 26.17
N ALA A 93 9.62 -28.78 26.43
CA ALA A 93 9.38 -28.21 27.75
C ALA A 93 8.96 -29.27 28.77
N MET A 94 8.09 -30.21 28.39
CA MET A 94 7.71 -31.34 29.23
C MET A 94 8.87 -32.32 29.46
N GLU A 95 9.75 -32.52 28.48
CA GLU A 95 10.98 -33.30 28.67
C GLU A 95 11.87 -32.65 29.72
N VAL A 96 12.10 -31.34 29.64
CA VAL A 96 12.90 -30.59 30.63
C VAL A 96 12.25 -30.64 32.01
N LEU A 97 10.93 -30.56 32.11
CA LEU A 97 10.19 -30.69 33.37
C LEU A 97 10.55 -31.97 34.12
N PHE A 98 10.64 -33.11 33.43
CA PHE A 98 10.90 -34.41 34.03
C PHE A 98 12.38 -34.76 34.15
N THR A 99 13.23 -34.27 33.24
CA THR A 99 14.65 -34.64 33.17
C THR A 99 15.56 -33.69 33.96
N ARG A 100 15.11 -32.45 34.23
CA ARG A 100 15.92 -31.41 34.89
C ARG A 100 15.25 -30.86 36.14
N PRO A 101 15.26 -31.62 37.26
CA PRO A 101 14.60 -31.21 38.50
C PRO A 101 15.14 -29.89 39.08
N GLU A 102 16.37 -29.51 38.75
CA GLU A 102 17.01 -28.25 39.17
C GLU A 102 16.40 -26.99 38.53
N ILE A 103 15.63 -27.13 37.45
CA ILE A 103 14.88 -26.01 36.86
C ILE A 103 13.63 -25.76 37.71
N GLN A 104 13.54 -24.55 38.26
CA GLN A 104 12.43 -24.13 39.12
C GLN A 104 11.47 -23.19 38.39
N ILE A 105 11.98 -22.50 37.35
CA ILE A 105 11.25 -21.49 36.61
C ILE A 105 11.23 -21.85 35.13
N PHE A 106 10.06 -21.77 34.51
CA PHE A 106 9.88 -21.88 33.06
C PHE A 106 9.46 -20.54 32.50
N ALA A 107 10.24 -20.00 31.57
CA ALA A 107 9.89 -18.79 30.83
C ALA A 107 9.35 -19.18 29.45
N ILE A 108 8.07 -18.93 29.22
CA ILE A 108 7.38 -19.17 27.94
C ILE A 108 7.25 -17.83 27.23
N ILE A 109 7.98 -17.65 26.14
CA ILE A 109 7.96 -16.41 25.35
C ILE A 109 7.08 -16.65 24.13
N SER A 110 5.79 -16.36 24.28
CA SER A 110 4.76 -16.40 23.24
C SER A 110 3.51 -15.64 23.71
N GLY A 111 2.79 -15.04 22.77
CA GLY A 111 1.45 -14.49 22.99
C GLY A 111 0.30 -15.48 22.71
N ASP A 112 0.60 -16.68 22.23
CA ASP A 112 -0.41 -17.64 21.75
C ASP A 112 -1.15 -18.36 22.89
N SER A 113 -2.48 -18.42 22.80
CA SER A 113 -3.33 -19.14 23.75
C SER A 113 -3.12 -20.65 23.75
N ASP A 114 -2.58 -21.24 22.67
CA ASP A 114 -2.38 -22.69 22.55
C ASP A 114 -1.39 -23.25 23.59
N PHE A 115 -0.57 -22.40 24.21
CA PHE A 115 0.31 -22.78 25.32
C PHE A 115 -0.38 -22.88 26.69
N SER A 116 -1.67 -22.59 26.79
CA SER A 116 -2.42 -22.62 28.05
C SER A 116 -2.33 -23.97 28.77
N SER A 117 -2.41 -25.08 28.04
CA SER A 117 -2.31 -26.44 28.61
C SER A 117 -0.91 -26.76 29.12
N LEU A 118 0.14 -26.27 28.43
CA LEU A 118 1.52 -26.42 28.87
C LEU A 118 1.77 -25.65 30.17
N ILE A 119 1.34 -24.38 30.22
CA ILE A 119 1.47 -23.52 31.41
C ILE A 119 0.78 -24.17 32.61
N THR A 120 -0.46 -24.61 32.44
CA THR A 120 -1.22 -25.29 33.50
C THR A 120 -0.47 -26.53 33.99
N ARG A 121 0.05 -27.36 33.07
CA ARG A 121 0.76 -28.58 33.45
C ARG A 121 2.07 -28.33 34.18
N LEU A 122 2.83 -27.31 33.78
CA LEU A 122 4.05 -26.90 34.48
C LEU A 122 3.76 -26.48 35.93
N ARG A 123 2.67 -25.72 36.13
CA ARG A 123 2.22 -25.27 37.45
C ARG A 123 1.70 -26.41 38.33
N GLU A 124 0.96 -27.36 37.75
CA GLU A 124 0.53 -28.59 38.45
C GLU A 124 1.73 -29.38 39.02
N HIS A 125 2.88 -29.30 38.35
CA HIS A 125 4.14 -29.90 38.80
C HIS A 125 4.98 -28.98 39.71
N GLY A 126 4.40 -27.88 40.20
CA GLY A 126 5.02 -26.99 41.18
C GLY A 126 6.14 -26.11 40.61
N LYS A 127 6.18 -25.89 39.29
CA LYS A 127 7.11 -24.95 38.66
C LYS A 127 6.50 -23.55 38.61
N PHE A 128 7.35 -22.54 38.74
CA PHE A 128 6.96 -21.15 38.55
C PHE A 128 7.01 -20.79 37.07
N VAL A 129 5.92 -20.27 36.50
CA VAL A 129 5.84 -19.96 35.07
C VAL A 129 5.81 -18.46 34.83
N ILE A 130 6.79 -17.98 34.06
CA ILE A 130 6.86 -16.62 33.55
C ILE A 130 6.39 -16.62 32.09
N GLY A 131 5.31 -15.90 31.79
CA GLY A 131 4.93 -15.61 30.41
C GLY A 131 5.59 -14.33 29.93
N VAL A 132 5.99 -14.27 28.66
CA VAL A 132 6.43 -13.04 28.00
C VAL A 132 5.73 -12.90 26.66
N GLY A 133 5.09 -11.76 26.42
CA GLY A 133 4.41 -11.48 25.17
C GLY A 133 4.30 -9.99 24.89
N VAL A 134 3.84 -9.64 23.68
CA VAL A 134 3.62 -8.25 23.27
C VAL A 134 2.17 -7.89 23.53
N GLN A 135 1.92 -6.73 24.14
CA GLN A 135 0.58 -6.24 24.43
C GLN A 135 -0.22 -6.11 23.12
N GLY A 136 -1.49 -6.51 23.13
CA GLY A 136 -2.36 -6.51 21.93
C GLY A 136 -2.10 -7.65 20.94
N ALA A 137 -1.02 -8.41 21.08
CA ALA A 137 -0.75 -9.65 20.35
C ALA A 137 -0.73 -10.90 21.26
N THR A 138 -0.98 -10.70 22.56
CA THR A 138 -1.06 -11.74 23.59
C THR A 138 -2.53 -11.99 23.93
N SER A 139 -2.95 -13.26 23.97
CA SER A 139 -4.29 -13.64 24.45
C SER A 139 -4.45 -13.34 25.94
N ASP A 140 -5.59 -12.76 26.34
CA ASP A 140 -5.91 -12.42 27.74
C ASP A 140 -5.88 -13.63 28.71
N LEU A 141 -5.99 -14.84 28.17
CA LEU A 141 -5.90 -16.09 28.94
C LEU A 141 -4.49 -16.34 29.48
N ILE A 142 -3.45 -16.02 28.71
CA ILE A 142 -2.07 -16.38 29.05
C ILE A 142 -1.56 -15.63 30.29
N PRO A 143 -1.74 -14.31 30.43
CA PRO A 143 -1.35 -13.59 31.64
C PRO A 143 -2.01 -14.11 32.91
N ALA A 144 -3.27 -14.54 32.84
CA ALA A 144 -4.01 -15.07 33.99
C ALA A 144 -3.54 -16.49 34.40
N LEU A 145 -2.98 -17.26 33.46
CA LEU A 145 -2.50 -18.62 33.70
C LEU A 145 -1.06 -18.66 34.20
N CYS A 146 -0.25 -17.64 33.93
CA CYS A 146 1.13 -17.56 34.39
C CYS A 146 1.20 -17.13 35.87
N ASP A 147 2.27 -17.48 36.57
CA ASP A 147 2.53 -16.95 37.92
C ASP A 147 3.07 -15.50 37.85
N GLU A 148 3.78 -15.19 36.76
CA GLU A 148 4.19 -13.84 36.40
C GLU A 148 4.07 -13.64 34.89
N PHE A 149 3.63 -12.47 34.45
CA PHE A 149 3.60 -12.13 33.03
C PHE A 149 4.32 -10.81 32.78
N VAL A 150 5.27 -10.82 31.85
CA VAL A 150 6.05 -9.65 31.46
C VAL A 150 5.63 -9.22 30.06
N TYR A 151 5.05 -8.03 29.95
CA TYR A 151 4.82 -7.42 28.64
C TYR A 151 6.14 -6.90 28.09
N TYR A 152 6.53 -7.41 26.92
CA TYR A 152 7.75 -7.02 26.22
C TYR A 152 7.85 -5.50 26.02
N ASP A 153 6.70 -4.85 25.80
CA ASP A 153 6.45 -3.41 25.73
C ASP A 153 7.12 -2.63 26.87
N THR A 154 7.07 -3.16 28.09
CA THR A 154 7.61 -2.50 29.29
C THR A 154 9.14 -2.54 29.35
N LEU A 155 9.77 -3.45 28.61
CA LEU A 155 11.23 -3.67 28.61
C LEU A 155 11.95 -2.65 27.73
N ILE A 156 11.30 -2.25 26.64
CA ILE A 156 11.86 -1.40 25.60
C ILE A 156 11.62 0.10 25.82
N VAL A 157 10.61 0.50 26.60
CA VAL A 157 10.31 1.92 26.89
C VAL A 157 11.24 2.53 27.95
N SER A 158 12.04 1.72 28.65
CA SER A 158 12.98 2.23 29.66
C SER A 158 14.27 2.77 29.05
N GLU A 159 14.24 4.03 28.58
CA GLU A 159 15.30 5.05 28.72
C GLU A 159 14.83 6.38 28.11
N GLY A 160 14.41 7.34 28.95
CA GLY A 160 14.18 8.74 28.55
C GLY A 160 12.94 9.44 29.14
N GLY A 161 12.98 9.79 30.42
CA GLY A 161 12.18 10.91 30.98
C GLY A 161 10.88 10.55 31.70
N ALA A 162 10.88 10.86 33.01
CA ALA A 162 9.78 10.86 33.99
C ALA A 162 9.29 9.48 34.48
N ALA A 163 9.53 9.23 35.77
CA ALA A 163 8.82 8.22 36.54
C ALA A 163 7.30 8.50 36.46
N PRO A 164 6.44 7.49 36.20
CA PRO A 164 5.02 7.68 36.37
C PRO A 164 4.74 7.82 37.86
N THR A 165 4.27 9.00 38.27
CA THR A 165 3.55 9.19 39.52
C THR A 165 2.46 8.11 39.60
N PRO A 166 2.23 7.46 40.75
CA PRO A 166 1.19 6.44 40.87
C PRO A 166 -0.15 7.05 40.43
N ALA A 167 -0.70 6.54 39.33
CA ALA A 167 -2.07 6.81 38.95
C ALA A 167 -2.98 6.30 40.09
N PRO A 168 -4.08 7.00 40.43
CA PRO A 168 -5.10 6.46 41.31
C PRO A 168 -5.56 5.09 40.77
N PRO A 169 -6.07 4.19 41.63
CA PRO A 169 -6.45 2.85 41.20
C PRO A 169 -7.40 2.95 40.00
N SER A 170 -6.91 2.52 38.84
CA SER A 170 -7.72 2.32 37.67
C SER A 170 -8.70 1.20 38.00
N THR A 171 -9.95 1.58 38.19
CA THR A 171 -11.13 0.73 37.95
C THR A 171 -10.90 -0.12 36.71
N PRO A 172 -11.38 -1.38 36.69
CA PRO A 172 -11.12 -2.31 35.60
C PRO A 172 -11.50 -1.65 34.27
N GLU A 173 -10.51 -1.38 33.42
CA GLU A 173 -10.74 -1.06 32.02
C GLU A 173 -11.40 -2.29 31.41
N GLY A 174 -12.70 -2.16 31.16
CA GLY A 174 -13.46 -3.15 30.43
C GLY A 174 -12.83 -3.36 29.05
N GLU A 175 -13.09 -4.53 28.48
CA GLU A 175 -12.97 -4.78 27.05
C GLU A 175 -13.25 -3.49 26.27
N ALA A 176 -12.34 -3.11 25.38
CA ALA A 176 -12.66 -2.07 24.40
C ALA A 176 -14.04 -2.40 23.83
N PRO A 177 -15.01 -1.48 23.89
CA PRO A 177 -16.38 -1.78 23.54
C PRO A 177 -16.39 -2.39 22.14
N ALA A 178 -17.13 -3.48 21.97
CA ALA A 178 -17.29 -4.12 20.67
C ALA A 178 -17.69 -3.05 19.63
N PRO A 179 -17.13 -3.10 18.41
CA PRO A 179 -17.41 -2.11 17.39
C PRO A 179 -18.91 -2.02 17.13
N THR A 180 -19.42 -0.79 16.95
CA THR A 180 -20.85 -0.57 16.72
C THR A 180 -21.28 -1.16 15.38
N PRO A 181 -22.56 -1.60 15.24
CA PRO A 181 -23.09 -2.07 13.96
C PRO A 181 -22.93 -1.05 12.83
N GLU A 182 -23.04 0.24 13.15
CA GLU A 182 -22.83 1.34 12.22
C GLU A 182 -21.39 1.38 11.70
N ALA A 183 -20.40 1.31 12.60
CA ALA A 183 -18.98 1.30 12.23
C ALA A 183 -18.61 0.06 11.42
N MET A 184 -19.16 -1.11 11.76
CA MET A 184 -19.00 -2.34 10.97
C MET A 184 -19.57 -2.17 9.55
N GLY A 185 -20.76 -1.58 9.44
CA GLY A 185 -21.39 -1.31 8.15
C GLY A 185 -20.62 -0.29 7.30
N ALA A 186 -20.04 0.74 7.93
CA ALA A 186 -19.18 1.71 7.25
C ALA A 186 -17.86 1.08 6.77
N ALA A 187 -17.20 0.30 7.62
CA ALA A 187 -15.96 -0.40 7.29
C ALA A 187 -16.15 -1.35 6.09
N GLU A 188 -17.29 -2.04 6.04
CA GLU A 188 -17.64 -2.93 4.93
C GLU A 188 -17.88 -2.17 3.62
N ARG A 189 -18.51 -0.98 3.67
CA ARG A 189 -18.65 -0.13 2.48
C ARG A 189 -17.29 0.37 1.98
N TYR A 190 -16.39 0.76 2.88
CA TYR A 190 -15.04 1.17 2.50
C TYR A 190 -14.24 0.02 1.87
N ARG A 191 -14.30 -1.17 2.50
CA ARG A 191 -13.65 -2.38 2.02
C ARG A 191 -14.07 -2.68 0.59
N ARG A 192 -15.38 -2.78 0.36
CA ARG A 192 -15.93 -3.04 -0.98
C ARG A 192 -15.53 -1.99 -2.00
N TYR A 193 -15.52 -0.72 -1.61
CA TYR A 193 -15.08 0.37 -2.49
C TYR A 193 -13.60 0.22 -2.86
N LEU A 194 -12.73 -0.11 -1.90
CA LEU A 194 -11.30 -0.32 -2.15
C LEU A 194 -11.06 -1.57 -3.01
N GLU A 195 -11.79 -2.66 -2.76
CA GLU A 195 -11.73 -3.90 -3.55
C GLU A 195 -12.20 -3.67 -5.00
N ASP A 196 -13.28 -2.90 -5.23
CA ASP A 196 -13.75 -2.48 -6.57
C ASP A 196 -12.63 -1.74 -7.36
N TRP A 197 -11.73 -1.07 -6.63
CA TRP A 197 -10.55 -0.38 -7.17
C TRP A 197 -9.29 -1.24 -7.23
N GLY A 198 -9.31 -2.48 -6.72
CA GLY A 198 -8.23 -3.45 -6.81
C GLY A 198 -7.27 -3.48 -5.61
N PHE A 199 -7.63 -2.86 -4.48
CA PHE A 199 -6.80 -2.95 -3.27
C PHE A 199 -6.86 -4.37 -2.69
N ALA A 200 -5.70 -4.93 -2.33
CA ALA A 200 -5.60 -6.27 -1.73
C ALA A 200 -6.06 -6.31 -0.25
N LEU A 201 -6.03 -5.16 0.43
CA LEU A 201 -6.32 -4.97 1.85
C LEU A 201 -5.50 -5.90 2.74
N LEU A 202 -4.18 -5.78 2.62
CA LEU A 202 -3.22 -6.51 3.44
C LEU A 202 -3.56 -6.40 4.94
N GLU A 203 -3.26 -7.47 5.68
CA GLU A 203 -3.30 -7.43 7.13
C GLU A 203 -2.35 -6.33 7.64
N ALA A 204 -2.76 -5.60 8.69
CA ALA A 204 -2.00 -4.48 9.24
C ALA A 204 -0.53 -4.82 9.50
N THR A 205 -0.29 -6.01 10.06
CA THR A 205 1.05 -6.53 10.34
C THR A 205 1.90 -6.66 9.07
N VAL A 206 1.36 -7.32 8.04
CA VAL A 206 2.05 -7.55 6.76
C VAL A 206 2.33 -6.21 6.07
N ARG A 207 1.34 -5.31 6.04
CA ARG A 207 1.47 -3.96 5.49
C ARG A 207 2.59 -3.18 6.18
N ARG A 208 2.62 -3.15 7.51
CA ARG A 208 3.66 -2.43 8.28
C ARG A 208 5.05 -2.98 8.09
N MET A 209 5.18 -4.31 8.07
CA MET A 209 6.46 -4.95 7.77
C MET A 209 6.94 -4.59 6.36
N GLY A 210 6.05 -4.63 5.36
CA GLY A 210 6.38 -4.24 4.00
C GLY A 210 6.81 -2.76 3.87
N LEU A 211 6.07 -1.85 4.51
CA LEU A 211 6.42 -0.42 4.57
C LEU A 211 7.75 -0.18 5.27
N THR A 212 8.06 -0.93 6.33
CA THR A 212 9.34 -0.84 7.05
C THR A 212 10.51 -1.19 6.15
N ARG A 213 10.40 -2.28 5.37
CA ARG A 213 11.46 -2.67 4.43
C ARG A 213 11.66 -1.64 3.33
N LEU A 214 10.57 -1.11 2.78
CA LEU A 214 10.65 -0.03 1.79
C LEU A 214 11.31 1.22 2.38
N PHE A 215 10.97 1.60 3.61
CA PHE A 215 11.61 2.73 4.29
C PHE A 215 13.12 2.54 4.46
N GLU A 216 13.54 1.36 4.94
CA GLU A 216 14.96 1.04 5.12
C GLU A 216 15.73 1.06 3.80
N ALA A 217 15.14 0.49 2.76
CA ALA A 217 15.69 0.47 1.41
C ALA A 217 15.81 1.90 0.85
N LEU A 218 14.75 2.70 0.94
CA LEU A 218 14.73 4.10 0.48
C LEU A 218 15.73 5.00 1.22
N ARG A 219 16.01 4.72 2.51
CA ARG A 219 16.97 5.51 3.31
C ARG A 219 18.42 5.27 2.92
N THR A 220 18.73 4.06 2.43
CA THR A 220 20.10 3.63 2.10
C THR A 220 20.37 3.60 0.59
N GLY A 221 19.31 3.82 -0.19
CA GLY A 221 19.26 3.65 -1.63
C GLY A 221 19.71 4.82 -2.49
N ALA A 222 19.84 4.54 -3.79
CA ALA A 222 20.07 5.56 -4.80
C ALA A 222 18.84 6.48 -4.96
N SER A 223 19.09 7.79 -4.99
CA SER A 223 18.08 8.87 -5.00
C SER A 223 17.35 9.06 -6.34
N ASP A 224 17.52 8.15 -7.30
CA ASP A 224 16.98 8.28 -8.67
C ASP A 224 16.16 7.06 -9.12
N LEU A 225 15.95 6.08 -8.24
CA LEU A 225 15.11 4.92 -8.56
C LEU A 225 13.62 5.26 -8.48
N THR A 226 12.84 4.63 -9.35
CA THR A 226 11.38 4.72 -9.36
C THR A 226 10.78 3.79 -8.31
N LEU A 227 9.53 4.01 -7.93
CA LEU A 227 8.84 3.15 -6.96
C LEU A 227 8.71 1.71 -7.47
N THR A 228 8.46 1.52 -8.77
CA THR A 228 8.46 0.19 -9.41
C THR A 228 9.79 -0.53 -9.18
N ARG A 229 10.92 0.13 -9.43
CA ARG A 229 12.26 -0.46 -9.23
C ARG A 229 12.53 -0.78 -7.76
N TRP A 230 12.07 0.07 -6.85
CA TRP A 230 12.15 -0.21 -5.41
C TRP A 230 11.38 -1.45 -5.01
N LEU A 231 10.15 -1.61 -5.51
CA LEU A 231 9.32 -2.79 -5.22
C LEU A 231 9.91 -4.08 -5.82
N GLU A 232 10.55 -3.99 -6.98
CA GLU A 232 11.25 -5.12 -7.63
C GLU A 232 12.52 -5.53 -6.87
N GLN A 233 13.28 -4.58 -6.34
CA GLN A 233 14.59 -4.82 -5.71
C GLN A 233 14.51 -5.05 -4.20
N ALA A 234 13.39 -4.69 -3.56
CA ALA A 234 13.21 -4.87 -2.13
C ALA A 234 13.27 -6.35 -1.73
N ASN A 235 13.91 -6.63 -0.59
CA ASN A 235 13.93 -7.98 -0.03
C ASN A 235 12.57 -8.30 0.62
N TRP A 236 11.79 -9.21 0.02
CA TRP A 236 10.51 -9.68 0.55
C TRP A 236 10.61 -10.99 1.33
N GLU A 237 11.80 -11.50 1.61
CA GLU A 237 12.01 -12.76 2.34
C GLU A 237 11.25 -12.81 3.68
N GLY A 238 10.44 -13.85 3.89
CA GLY A 238 9.62 -13.99 5.11
C GLY A 238 8.32 -13.17 5.13
N LEU A 239 8.07 -12.32 4.12
CA LEU A 239 6.77 -11.71 3.84
C LEU A 239 6.18 -12.38 2.58
N ASP A 240 5.08 -13.10 2.75
CA ASP A 240 4.35 -13.65 1.61
C ASP A 240 3.56 -12.54 0.91
N LEU A 241 4.26 -11.77 0.08
CA LEU A 241 3.74 -10.60 -0.60
C LEU A 241 3.65 -10.84 -2.10
N GLU A 242 2.46 -11.26 -2.53
CA GLU A 242 2.06 -11.36 -3.94
C GLU A 242 2.11 -10.00 -4.65
N GLU A 243 1.97 -10.01 -5.98
CA GLU A 243 1.99 -8.79 -6.81
C GLU A 243 0.92 -7.78 -6.36
N SER A 244 -0.29 -8.25 -6.02
CA SER A 244 -1.39 -7.43 -5.50
C SER A 244 -1.05 -6.73 -4.17
N GLY A 245 -0.30 -7.41 -3.29
CA GLY A 245 0.19 -6.83 -2.05
C GLY A 245 1.24 -5.74 -2.28
N ARG A 246 2.18 -5.97 -3.21
CA ARG A 246 3.17 -4.95 -3.61
C ARG A 246 2.50 -3.73 -4.24
N GLN A 247 1.46 -3.97 -5.03
CA GLN A 247 0.65 -2.92 -5.61
C GLN A 247 -0.08 -2.09 -4.55
N GLU A 248 -0.65 -2.72 -3.53
CA GLU A 248 -1.23 -1.96 -2.40
C GLU A 248 -0.17 -1.09 -1.72
N LEU A 249 1.01 -1.63 -1.41
CA LEU A 249 2.11 -0.84 -0.83
C LEU A 249 2.49 0.34 -1.74
N SER A 250 2.54 0.10 -3.06
CA SER A 250 2.78 1.14 -4.06
C SER A 250 1.74 2.26 -3.95
N TRP A 251 0.46 1.91 -3.95
CA TRP A 251 -0.64 2.88 -3.88
C TRP A 251 -0.66 3.63 -2.57
N LEU A 252 -0.43 2.99 -1.44
CA LEU A 252 -0.30 3.67 -0.15
C LEU A 252 0.76 4.78 -0.18
N LEU A 253 1.89 4.52 -0.82
CA LEU A 253 2.97 5.50 -0.95
C LEU A 253 2.65 6.59 -1.99
N LEU A 254 2.03 6.25 -3.12
CA LEU A 254 1.64 7.23 -4.14
C LEU A 254 0.50 8.15 -3.66
N LEU A 255 -0.39 7.64 -2.82
CA LEU A 255 -1.54 8.36 -2.28
C LEU A 255 -1.22 9.16 -1.01
N SER A 256 -0.01 9.04 -0.48
CA SER A 256 0.40 9.65 0.80
C SER A 256 1.51 10.69 0.61
N PRO A 257 1.74 11.56 1.62
CA PRO A 257 2.86 12.49 1.59
C PRO A 257 4.19 11.83 2.00
N ALA A 258 4.33 10.50 1.93
CA ALA A 258 5.54 9.81 2.40
C ALA A 258 6.75 10.08 1.50
N LEU A 259 6.53 10.14 0.19
CA LEU A 259 7.57 10.28 -0.82
C LEU A 259 7.61 11.71 -1.41
N SER A 260 8.80 12.11 -1.84
CA SER A 260 9.01 13.32 -2.64
C SER A 260 9.37 12.92 -4.07
N PHE A 261 8.62 13.43 -5.03
CA PHE A 261 8.88 13.29 -6.47
C PHE A 261 9.44 14.59 -7.07
N GLY A 262 9.86 15.53 -6.21
CA GLY A 262 10.29 16.86 -6.62
C GLY A 262 9.16 17.64 -7.30
N ALA A 263 9.41 18.13 -8.52
CA ALA A 263 8.45 18.85 -9.33
C ALA A 263 7.57 17.94 -10.22
N LEU A 264 7.87 16.64 -10.27
CA LEU A 264 7.09 15.70 -11.07
C LEU A 264 5.87 15.19 -10.29
N PRO A 265 4.74 14.92 -10.95
CA PRO A 265 3.61 14.28 -10.30
C PRO A 265 3.98 12.90 -9.73
N PRO A 266 3.38 12.49 -8.59
CA PRO A 266 3.52 11.13 -8.08
C PRO A 266 3.09 10.08 -9.11
N SER A 267 3.96 9.12 -9.37
CA SER A 267 3.72 7.97 -10.25
C SER A 267 4.70 6.86 -9.92
N SER A 268 4.35 5.60 -10.19
CA SER A 268 5.23 4.47 -9.89
C SER A 268 6.55 4.49 -10.67
N VAL A 269 6.57 5.19 -11.81
CA VAL A 269 7.73 5.31 -12.71
C VAL A 269 8.42 6.67 -12.63
N THR A 270 7.96 7.57 -11.77
CA THR A 270 8.68 8.83 -11.50
C THR A 270 9.83 8.56 -10.51
N PRO A 271 11.06 9.05 -10.76
CA PRO A 271 12.16 8.94 -9.82
C PRO A 271 11.83 9.56 -8.45
N ILE A 272 12.08 8.81 -7.38
CA ILE A 272 11.86 9.28 -6.00
C ILE A 272 13.05 10.14 -5.59
N GLN A 273 12.81 11.44 -5.40
CA GLN A 273 13.84 12.42 -5.00
C GLN A 273 14.18 12.37 -3.50
N GLY A 274 13.37 11.68 -2.71
CA GLY A 274 13.65 11.43 -1.29
C GLY A 274 12.40 11.19 -0.46
N LEU A 275 12.60 11.06 0.85
CA LEU A 275 11.53 10.92 1.83
C LEU A 275 11.12 12.30 2.37
N ARG A 276 9.83 12.59 2.42
CA ARG A 276 9.33 13.81 3.10
C ARG A 276 9.30 13.65 4.62
N VAL A 277 9.41 12.40 5.08
CA VAL A 277 9.32 12.01 6.48
C VAL A 277 10.50 11.10 6.81
N THR A 278 11.33 11.50 7.78
CA THR A 278 12.61 10.85 8.06
C THR A 278 12.57 9.85 9.21
N SER A 279 11.46 9.76 9.95
CA SER A 279 11.28 8.73 10.98
C SER A 279 10.38 7.61 10.46
N LEU A 280 10.73 6.36 10.78
CA LEU A 280 9.98 5.17 10.37
C LEU A 280 8.51 5.25 10.81
N LYS A 281 8.27 5.63 12.07
CA LYS A 281 6.92 5.80 12.60
C LYS A 281 6.08 6.76 11.75
N ARG A 282 6.59 7.96 11.49
CA ARG A 282 5.84 8.97 10.72
C ARG A 282 5.73 8.59 9.25
N PHE A 283 6.69 7.84 8.70
CA PHE A 283 6.59 7.29 7.35
C PHE A 283 5.45 6.29 7.24
N ILE A 284 5.31 5.39 8.22
CA ILE A 284 4.21 4.43 8.27
C ILE A 284 2.87 5.16 8.46
N GLU A 285 2.77 6.10 9.41
CA GLU A 285 1.56 6.91 9.60
C GLU A 285 1.17 7.66 8.31
N ALA A 286 2.15 8.20 7.58
CA ALA A 286 1.93 8.83 6.29
C ALA A 286 1.41 7.81 5.27
N ALA A 287 2.07 6.67 5.10
CA ALA A 287 1.67 5.64 4.16
C ALA A 287 0.27 5.07 4.46
N GLU A 288 -0.04 4.79 5.73
CA GLU A 288 -1.36 4.32 6.17
C GLU A 288 -2.47 5.36 5.91
N SER A 289 -2.12 6.66 5.89
CA SER A 289 -3.06 7.70 5.44
C SER A 289 -3.47 7.58 3.97
N GLY A 290 -2.75 6.81 3.14
CA GLY A 290 -3.03 6.63 1.72
C GLY A 290 -4.45 6.09 1.44
N MET A 291 -4.90 5.08 2.19
CA MET A 291 -6.28 4.57 2.08
C MET A 291 -7.31 5.61 2.55
N ILE A 292 -7.02 6.33 3.64
CA ILE A 292 -7.90 7.39 4.16
C ILE A 292 -8.04 8.51 3.12
N ARG A 293 -6.94 8.89 2.47
CA ARG A 293 -6.93 9.88 1.38
C ARG A 293 -7.74 9.39 0.18
N PHE A 294 -7.60 8.12 -0.20
CA PHE A 294 -8.38 7.53 -1.28
C PHE A 294 -9.90 7.60 -1.00
N LEU A 295 -10.31 7.18 0.20
CA LEU A 295 -11.71 7.23 0.63
C LEU A 295 -12.22 8.67 0.73
N GLY A 296 -11.42 9.57 1.31
CA GLY A 296 -11.75 10.99 1.43
C GLY A 296 -11.96 11.66 0.08
N MET A 297 -11.04 11.46 -0.88
CA MET A 297 -11.16 11.97 -2.24
C MET A 297 -12.42 11.46 -2.96
N ALA A 298 -12.93 10.29 -2.55
CA ALA A 298 -14.19 9.72 -3.02
C ALA A 298 -15.42 10.16 -2.20
N ASN A 299 -15.32 11.26 -1.46
CA ASN A 299 -16.40 11.86 -0.67
C ASN A 299 -17.03 10.93 0.39
N TRP A 300 -16.37 9.83 0.75
CA TRP A 300 -16.81 9.01 1.87
C TRP A 300 -16.73 9.83 3.17
N PRO A 301 -17.79 9.82 4.01
CA PRO A 301 -17.67 10.21 5.42
C PRO A 301 -16.54 9.38 6.04
N LEU A 302 -15.63 9.98 6.80
CA LEU A 302 -14.50 9.26 7.41
C LEU A 302 -14.76 9.05 8.90
N GLU A 303 -15.17 7.83 9.24
CA GLU A 303 -15.52 7.43 10.62
C GLU A 303 -14.31 6.74 11.28
N PRO A 304 -13.77 7.26 12.42
CA PRO A 304 -12.56 6.72 13.05
C PRO A 304 -12.65 5.23 13.39
N GLU A 305 -13.78 4.78 13.96
CA GLU A 305 -14.03 3.40 14.33
C GLU A 305 -14.04 2.47 13.11
N ALA A 306 -14.69 2.89 12.03
CA ALA A 306 -14.75 2.13 10.79
C ALA A 306 -13.38 2.05 10.09
N LEU A 307 -12.60 3.14 10.14
CA LEU A 307 -11.23 3.17 9.64
C LEU A 307 -10.30 2.29 10.47
N ALA A 308 -10.47 2.23 11.80
CA ALA A 308 -9.73 1.32 12.67
C ALA A 308 -9.96 -0.15 12.29
N LEU A 309 -11.22 -0.53 12.03
CA LEU A 309 -11.57 -1.86 11.55
C LEU A 309 -10.99 -2.16 10.16
N LEU A 310 -11.04 -1.19 9.24
CA LEU A 310 -10.52 -1.32 7.88
C LEU A 310 -9.00 -1.50 7.88
N LEU A 311 -8.29 -0.65 8.63
CA LEU A 311 -6.83 -0.62 8.66
C LEU A 311 -6.25 -1.68 9.59
N GLY A 312 -7.07 -2.32 10.45
CA GLY A 312 -6.61 -3.26 11.46
C GLY A 312 -5.73 -2.58 12.53
N LEU A 313 -6.03 -1.33 12.88
CA LEU A 313 -5.23 -0.49 13.76
C LEU A 313 -6.00 -0.12 15.03
N PRO A 314 -5.29 0.16 16.15
CA PRO A 314 -5.91 0.75 17.32
C PRO A 314 -6.57 2.09 16.97
N ILE A 315 -7.79 2.32 17.47
CA ILE A 315 -8.54 3.54 17.17
C ILE A 315 -7.77 4.83 17.49
N GLY A 316 -7.04 4.87 18.61
CA GLY A 316 -6.25 6.03 18.99
C GLY A 316 -5.12 6.36 18.01
N GLU A 317 -4.61 5.36 17.28
CA GLU A 317 -3.62 5.57 16.21
C GLU A 317 -4.28 6.15 14.97
N VAL A 318 -5.44 5.63 14.56
CA VAL A 318 -6.24 6.18 13.46
C VAL A 318 -6.64 7.62 13.74
N GLU A 319 -7.11 7.93 14.95
CA GLU A 319 -7.41 9.30 15.35
C GLU A 319 -6.19 10.21 15.31
N SER A 320 -5.00 9.69 15.64
CA SER A 320 -3.75 10.45 15.55
C SER A 320 -3.46 10.84 14.10
N ILE A 321 -3.60 9.89 13.16
CA ILE A 321 -3.46 10.14 11.72
C ILE A 321 -4.49 11.18 11.26
N LEU A 322 -5.77 11.01 11.62
CA LEU A 322 -6.85 11.94 11.26
C LEU A 322 -6.61 13.35 11.81
N ARG A 323 -6.18 13.50 13.07
CA ARG A 323 -5.79 14.80 13.65
C ARG A 323 -4.60 15.42 12.91
N GLY A 324 -3.65 14.61 12.43
CA GLY A 324 -2.59 15.05 11.53
C GLY A 324 -3.15 15.65 10.24
N MET A 325 -4.01 14.91 9.55
CA MET A 325 -4.63 15.33 8.29
C MET A 325 -5.51 16.58 8.43
N VAL A 326 -6.23 16.73 9.55
CA VAL A 326 -6.98 17.97 9.86
C VAL A 326 -6.05 19.15 10.04
N ARG A 327 -4.93 19.00 10.78
CA ARG A 327 -3.93 20.06 10.96
C ARG A 327 -3.26 20.48 9.65
N GLU A 328 -3.06 19.52 8.74
CA GLU A 328 -2.53 19.77 7.39
C GLU A 328 -3.56 20.41 6.45
N GLY A 329 -4.83 20.55 6.87
CA GLY A 329 -5.91 21.09 6.05
C GLY A 329 -6.35 20.15 4.92
N VAL A 330 -6.02 18.86 5.04
CA VAL A 330 -6.41 17.78 4.12
C VAL A 330 -7.85 17.34 4.40
N LEU A 331 -8.20 17.25 5.69
CA LEU A 331 -9.55 16.96 6.16
C LEU A 331 -10.16 18.15 6.89
N ALA A 332 -11.49 18.26 6.82
CA ALA A 332 -12.30 19.21 7.58
C ALA A 332 -13.40 18.46 8.32
N SER A 333 -13.80 18.99 9.48
CA SER A 333 -14.95 18.48 10.24
C SER A 333 -16.19 19.29 9.86
N GLU A 334 -17.17 18.65 9.25
CA GLU A 334 -18.47 19.22 8.90
C GLU A 334 -19.56 18.49 9.71
N ASN A 335 -20.20 19.20 10.65
CA ASN A 335 -21.22 18.64 11.55
C ASN A 335 -20.76 17.38 12.32
N GLY A 336 -19.49 17.36 12.75
CA GLY A 336 -18.91 16.22 13.47
C GLY A 336 -18.45 15.06 12.57
N VAL A 337 -18.63 15.18 11.25
CA VAL A 337 -18.18 14.18 10.27
C VAL A 337 -16.91 14.68 9.58
N LEU A 338 -15.86 13.86 9.56
CA LEU A 338 -14.64 14.18 8.83
C LEU A 338 -14.83 13.96 7.33
N ARG A 339 -14.45 14.95 6.53
CA ARG A 339 -14.56 14.96 5.07
C ARG A 339 -13.30 15.54 4.43
N TRP A 340 -13.12 15.24 3.16
CA TRP A 340 -12.05 15.83 2.36
C TRP A 340 -12.24 17.34 2.18
N ALA A 341 -11.24 18.12 2.57
CA ALA A 341 -11.39 19.57 2.65
C ALA A 341 -11.28 20.27 1.29
N ARG A 342 -10.49 19.73 0.36
CA ARG A 342 -10.15 20.36 -0.92
C ARG A 342 -10.47 19.44 -2.10
N PRO A 343 -11.74 19.35 -2.52
CA PRO A 343 -12.07 18.65 -3.75
C PRO A 343 -11.47 19.41 -4.94
N GLU A 344 -10.69 18.71 -5.77
CA GLU A 344 -10.15 19.25 -7.02
C GLU A 344 -10.96 18.70 -8.19
N ASP A 345 -11.33 19.58 -9.14
CA ASP A 345 -11.97 19.16 -10.38
C ASP A 345 -10.91 18.50 -11.28
N PRO A 346 -11.01 17.18 -11.54
CA PRO A 346 -10.06 16.46 -12.37
C PRO A 346 -10.12 16.86 -13.86
N LEU A 347 -11.14 17.61 -14.29
CA LEU A 347 -11.33 18.09 -15.67
C LEU A 347 -11.14 19.61 -15.82
N ARG A 348 -10.47 20.26 -14.85
CA ARG A 348 -10.28 21.71 -14.84
C ARG A 348 -9.36 22.24 -15.95
N GLU A 349 -8.36 21.47 -16.36
CA GLU A 349 -7.33 21.92 -17.30
C GLU A 349 -7.90 22.14 -18.72
N ASP A 350 -7.29 23.03 -19.49
CA ASP A 350 -7.76 23.43 -20.84
C ASP A 350 -7.82 22.25 -21.82
N VAL A 351 -6.95 21.24 -21.63
CA VAL A 351 -6.97 20.01 -22.43
C VAL A 351 -8.32 19.28 -22.37
N PHE A 352 -9.13 19.51 -21.33
CA PHE A 352 -10.44 18.90 -21.14
C PHE A 352 -11.61 19.77 -21.63
N GLU A 353 -11.34 20.95 -22.20
CA GLU A 353 -12.38 21.84 -22.76
C GLU A 353 -13.33 21.10 -23.72
N PRO A 354 -12.85 20.27 -24.68
CA PRO A 354 -13.77 19.53 -25.57
C PRO A 354 -14.75 18.63 -24.83
N LEU A 355 -14.30 17.97 -23.76
CA LEU A 355 -15.17 17.14 -22.92
C LEU A 355 -16.18 18.00 -22.18
N ARG A 356 -15.74 19.11 -21.56
CA ARG A 356 -16.63 20.01 -20.82
C ARG A 356 -17.73 20.57 -21.71
N VAL A 357 -17.40 20.99 -22.94
CA VAL A 357 -18.38 21.46 -23.94
C VAL A 357 -19.38 20.37 -24.31
N GLU A 358 -18.93 19.14 -24.58
CA GLU A 358 -19.84 18.05 -24.92
C GLU A 358 -20.76 17.64 -23.76
N LEU A 359 -20.26 17.74 -22.52
CA LEU A 359 -21.01 17.38 -21.31
C LEU A 359 -22.01 18.47 -20.89
N ALA A 360 -21.76 19.74 -21.19
CA ALA A 360 -22.64 20.85 -20.81
C ALA A 360 -24.06 20.74 -21.40
N GLY A 361 -24.21 20.09 -22.55
CA GLY A 361 -25.50 19.89 -23.23
C GLY A 361 -26.28 18.64 -22.80
N VAL A 362 -25.73 17.80 -21.92
CA VAL A 362 -26.30 16.49 -21.61
C VAL A 362 -27.50 16.64 -20.68
N ARG A 363 -28.63 16.02 -21.06
CA ARG A 363 -29.83 15.94 -20.24
C ARG A 363 -30.20 14.48 -19.97
N TYR A 364 -30.65 14.19 -18.76
CA TYR A 364 -31.11 12.84 -18.42
C TYR A 364 -32.44 12.53 -19.10
N PRO A 365 -32.63 11.29 -19.59
CA PRO A 365 -33.94 10.79 -19.99
C PRO A 365 -34.97 10.96 -18.86
N SER A 366 -36.23 11.22 -19.23
CA SER A 366 -37.33 11.36 -18.27
C SER A 366 -37.46 10.12 -17.37
N GLY A 367 -37.52 10.33 -16.06
CA GLY A 367 -37.71 9.26 -15.08
C GLY A 367 -36.40 8.65 -14.52
N ILE A 368 -35.24 9.09 -14.99
CA ILE A 368 -33.94 8.67 -14.41
C ILE A 368 -33.53 9.66 -13.31
N THR A 369 -33.40 9.14 -12.08
CA THR A 369 -32.83 9.89 -10.95
C THR A 369 -31.32 9.64 -10.88
N PRO A 370 -30.48 10.69 -10.93
CA PRO A 370 -29.03 10.54 -10.79
C PRO A 370 -28.64 9.79 -9.53
N SER A 371 -27.88 8.70 -9.69
CA SER A 371 -27.32 7.92 -8.58
C SER A 371 -26.03 7.23 -9.01
N LEU A 372 -25.17 6.87 -8.06
CA LEU A 372 -23.93 6.15 -8.39
C LEU A 372 -24.22 4.78 -9.01
N GLY A 373 -25.29 4.11 -8.57
CA GLY A 373 -25.72 2.84 -9.16
C GLY A 373 -26.10 2.98 -10.63
N GLU A 374 -26.88 4.02 -10.96
CA GLU A 374 -27.29 4.30 -12.34
C GLU A 374 -26.09 4.71 -13.22
N ALA A 375 -25.18 5.54 -12.69
CA ALA A 375 -23.96 5.92 -13.40
C ALA A 375 -23.06 4.70 -13.71
N ARG A 376 -22.99 3.73 -12.78
CA ARG A 376 -22.29 2.45 -13.00
C ARG A 376 -22.99 1.60 -14.06
N ALA A 377 -24.31 1.43 -13.97
CA ALA A 377 -25.08 0.66 -14.93
C ALA A 377 -24.95 1.21 -16.36
N LEU A 378 -25.11 2.52 -16.55
CA LEU A 378 -24.89 3.18 -17.84
C LEU A 378 -23.46 2.97 -18.35
N PHE A 379 -22.46 3.05 -17.47
CA PHE A 379 -21.08 2.82 -17.88
C PHE A 379 -20.84 1.36 -18.31
N GLU A 380 -21.39 0.38 -17.59
CA GLU A 380 -21.32 -1.03 -17.95
C GLU A 380 -22.03 -1.34 -19.28
N GLU A 381 -23.20 -0.74 -19.52
CA GLU A 381 -23.88 -0.79 -20.82
C GLU A 381 -22.97 -0.24 -21.93
N GLY A 382 -22.34 0.92 -21.70
CA GLY A 382 -21.41 1.52 -22.64
C GLY A 382 -20.22 0.60 -22.96
N MET A 383 -19.66 -0.05 -21.95
CA MET A 383 -18.61 -1.07 -22.13
C MET A 383 -19.11 -2.26 -22.95
N SER A 384 -20.36 -2.69 -22.76
CA SER A 384 -20.96 -3.76 -23.56
C SER A 384 -21.11 -3.36 -25.02
N TYR A 385 -21.71 -2.19 -25.30
CA TYR A 385 -21.85 -1.69 -26.67
C TYR A 385 -20.50 -1.51 -27.36
N ARG A 386 -19.46 -1.09 -26.63
CA ARG A 386 -18.09 -1.01 -27.15
C ARG A 386 -17.59 -2.38 -27.59
N ARG A 387 -17.79 -3.44 -26.79
CA ARG A 387 -17.41 -4.82 -27.15
C ARG A 387 -18.15 -5.29 -28.41
N ASP A 388 -19.42 -4.92 -28.54
CA ASP A 388 -20.25 -5.22 -29.70
C ASP A 388 -19.97 -4.31 -30.91
N ARG A 389 -18.96 -3.42 -30.82
CA ARG A 389 -18.58 -2.41 -31.83
C ARG A 389 -19.70 -1.42 -32.18
N ASN A 390 -20.69 -1.27 -31.32
CA ASN A 390 -21.73 -0.24 -31.43
C ASN A 390 -21.26 1.06 -30.77
N PHE A 391 -20.33 1.74 -31.44
CA PHE A 391 -19.69 2.94 -30.90
C PHE A 391 -20.65 4.12 -30.63
N PRO A 392 -21.67 4.40 -31.47
CA PRO A 392 -22.63 5.47 -31.17
C PRO A 392 -23.36 5.25 -29.83
N MET A 393 -23.85 4.03 -29.58
CA MET A 393 -24.50 3.72 -28.31
C MET A 393 -23.52 3.72 -27.14
N ALA A 394 -22.30 3.20 -27.34
CA ALA A 394 -21.26 3.27 -26.31
C ALA A 394 -20.96 4.71 -25.88
N LEU A 395 -20.82 5.63 -26.85
CA LEU A 395 -20.58 7.05 -26.60
C LEU A 395 -21.74 7.70 -25.87
N ASP A 396 -22.98 7.44 -26.26
CA ASP A 396 -24.15 7.98 -25.56
C ASP A 396 -24.21 7.54 -24.10
N ARG A 397 -23.95 6.26 -23.83
CA ARG A 397 -23.95 5.69 -22.48
C ARG A 397 -22.81 6.23 -21.62
N PHE A 398 -21.59 6.29 -22.16
CA PHE A 398 -20.45 6.88 -21.46
C PHE A 398 -20.64 8.36 -21.16
N ARG A 399 -21.20 9.12 -22.10
CA ARG A 399 -21.48 10.55 -21.91
C ARG A 399 -22.50 10.79 -20.80
N LEU A 400 -23.58 10.02 -20.77
CA LEU A 400 -24.58 10.07 -19.69
C LEU A 400 -23.97 9.68 -18.34
N ALA A 401 -23.21 8.58 -18.30
CA ALA A 401 -22.54 8.12 -17.08
C ALA A 401 -21.56 9.17 -16.54
N LEU A 402 -20.73 9.77 -17.40
CA LEU A 402 -19.76 10.79 -17.02
C LEU A 402 -20.44 12.06 -16.51
N ARG A 403 -21.48 12.57 -17.19
CA ARG A 403 -22.25 13.72 -16.69
C ARG A 403 -22.87 13.42 -15.33
N MET A 404 -23.49 12.25 -15.16
CA MET A 404 -24.08 11.83 -13.89
C MET A 404 -23.04 11.75 -12.78
N THR A 405 -21.83 11.30 -13.10
CA THR A 405 -20.72 11.25 -12.14
C THR A 405 -20.30 12.65 -11.69
N LEU A 406 -20.23 13.61 -12.62
CA LEU A 406 -19.87 14.99 -12.30
C LEU A 406 -20.95 15.65 -11.43
N ASP A 407 -22.24 15.46 -11.74
CA ASP A 407 -23.34 15.96 -10.90
C ASP A 407 -23.26 15.41 -9.47
N LEU A 408 -23.01 14.10 -9.34
CA LEU A 408 -22.87 13.45 -8.04
C LEU A 408 -21.63 13.92 -7.28
N TRP A 409 -20.54 14.18 -8.00
CA TRP A 409 -19.31 14.72 -7.42
C TRP A 409 -19.50 16.16 -6.91
N GLU A 410 -20.16 17.03 -7.70
CA GLU A 410 -20.55 18.38 -7.30
C GLU A 410 -21.46 18.35 -6.06
N ALA A 411 -22.36 17.35 -5.98
CA ALA A 411 -23.21 17.09 -4.81
C ALA A 411 -22.48 16.40 -3.63
N ARG A 412 -21.16 16.14 -3.73
CA ARG A 412 -20.34 15.40 -2.75
C ARG A 412 -20.94 14.04 -2.35
N ALA A 413 -21.51 13.32 -3.32
CA ALA A 413 -22.08 12.00 -3.09
C ALA A 413 -20.99 10.99 -2.66
N PRO A 414 -21.21 10.19 -1.60
CA PRO A 414 -20.25 9.18 -1.16
C PRO A 414 -19.92 8.15 -2.24
N GLY A 415 -18.64 7.79 -2.35
CA GLY A 415 -18.13 6.87 -3.37
C GLY A 415 -17.84 7.51 -4.73
N VAL A 416 -18.02 8.84 -4.87
CA VAL A 416 -17.75 9.57 -6.11
C VAL A 416 -16.57 10.50 -5.91
N GLY A 417 -15.52 10.32 -6.73
CA GLY A 417 -14.27 11.06 -6.59
C GLY A 417 -13.49 11.18 -7.90
N PRO A 418 -12.28 11.75 -7.85
CA PRO A 418 -11.49 12.07 -9.03
C PRO A 418 -11.08 10.82 -9.83
N TYR A 419 -10.82 9.69 -9.18
CA TYR A 419 -10.47 8.44 -9.87
C TYR A 419 -11.62 7.92 -10.73
N GLU A 420 -12.85 7.95 -10.21
CA GLU A 420 -14.05 7.53 -10.94
C GLU A 420 -14.29 8.43 -12.17
N ILE A 421 -14.14 9.75 -11.99
CA ILE A 421 -14.28 10.73 -13.08
C ILE A 421 -13.19 10.50 -14.13
N ARG A 422 -11.92 10.36 -13.71
CA ARG A 422 -10.79 10.11 -14.63
C ARG A 422 -10.98 8.82 -15.42
N TRP A 423 -11.38 7.73 -14.77
CA TRP A 423 -11.62 6.46 -15.43
C TRP A 423 -12.73 6.55 -16.48
N ARG A 424 -13.87 7.17 -16.13
CA ARG A 424 -14.99 7.37 -17.06
C ARG A 424 -14.63 8.30 -18.21
N ALA A 425 -13.95 9.42 -17.92
CA ALA A 425 -13.50 10.39 -18.91
C ALA A 425 -12.49 9.78 -19.89
N ALA A 426 -11.49 9.04 -19.39
CA ALA A 426 -10.51 8.36 -20.24
C ALA A 426 -11.18 7.28 -21.12
N SER A 427 -12.13 6.54 -20.56
CA SER A 427 -12.89 5.54 -21.33
C SER A 427 -13.71 6.18 -22.45
N TYR A 428 -14.40 7.29 -22.16
CA TYR A 428 -15.11 8.09 -23.16
C TYR A 428 -14.15 8.61 -24.25
N CYS A 429 -13.04 9.24 -23.87
CA CYS A 429 -12.02 9.75 -24.79
C CYS A 429 -11.50 8.68 -25.72
N SER A 430 -11.24 7.46 -25.20
CA SER A 430 -10.72 6.36 -26.01
C SER A 430 -11.67 5.95 -27.14
N VAL A 431 -12.98 5.93 -26.87
CA VAL A 431 -13.99 5.58 -27.89
C VAL A 431 -14.25 6.76 -28.81
N ARG A 432 -14.30 7.98 -28.28
CA ARG A 432 -14.59 9.19 -29.06
C ARG A 432 -13.48 9.48 -30.06
N ALA A 433 -12.22 9.40 -29.62
CA ALA A 433 -11.05 9.52 -30.48
C ALA A 433 -11.06 8.44 -31.57
N GLY A 434 -11.31 7.18 -31.19
CA GLY A 434 -11.37 6.06 -32.12
C GLY A 434 -12.49 6.15 -33.16
N GLU A 435 -13.67 6.67 -32.79
CA GLU A 435 -14.80 6.88 -33.70
C GLU A 435 -14.49 7.95 -34.74
N LEU A 436 -13.94 9.10 -34.32
CA LEU A 436 -13.53 10.18 -35.21
C LEU A 436 -12.41 9.72 -36.15
N PHE A 437 -11.39 9.06 -35.60
CA PHE A 437 -10.25 8.58 -36.37
C PHE A 437 -10.64 7.50 -37.39
N ASN A 438 -11.26 6.40 -36.95
CA ASN A 438 -11.46 5.22 -37.79
C ASN A 438 -12.68 5.37 -38.70
N ASN A 439 -13.79 5.90 -38.18
CA ASN A 439 -15.06 5.90 -38.91
C ASN A 439 -15.23 7.17 -39.75
N ARG A 440 -14.83 8.32 -39.21
CA ARG A 440 -14.97 9.61 -39.92
C ARG A 440 -13.72 10.06 -40.65
N ARG A 441 -12.57 9.44 -40.37
CA ARG A 441 -11.25 9.89 -40.85
C ARG A 441 -10.96 11.35 -40.49
N ASP A 442 -11.51 11.79 -39.36
CA ASP A 442 -11.33 13.13 -38.82
C ASP A 442 -10.15 13.14 -37.85
N TYR A 443 -8.94 13.19 -38.41
CA TYR A 443 -7.70 13.14 -37.63
C TYR A 443 -7.56 14.36 -36.72
N ALA A 444 -7.81 15.56 -37.27
CA ALA A 444 -7.74 16.81 -36.52
C ALA A 444 -8.77 16.86 -35.38
N GLY A 445 -10.01 16.45 -35.63
CA GLY A 445 -11.06 16.39 -34.61
C GLY A 445 -10.85 15.29 -33.56
N SER A 446 -10.13 14.22 -33.90
CA SER A 446 -9.81 13.14 -32.94
C SER A 446 -8.72 13.52 -31.93
N LEU A 447 -7.79 14.41 -32.33
CA LEU A 447 -6.59 14.73 -31.56
C LEU A 447 -6.86 15.27 -30.15
N PRO A 448 -7.83 16.18 -29.92
CA PRO A 448 -8.13 16.67 -28.57
C PRO A 448 -8.54 15.56 -27.59
N TYR A 449 -9.24 14.51 -28.06
CA TYR A 449 -9.62 13.38 -27.20
C TYR A 449 -8.44 12.44 -26.92
N TYR A 450 -7.50 12.29 -27.85
CA TYR A 450 -6.23 11.63 -27.57
C TYR A 450 -5.41 12.40 -26.53
N HIS A 451 -5.33 13.73 -26.64
CA HIS A 451 -4.66 14.57 -25.66
C HIS A 451 -5.30 14.46 -24.27
N ALA A 452 -6.64 14.55 -24.20
CA ALA A 452 -7.37 14.37 -22.95
C ALA A 452 -7.13 12.98 -22.33
N PHE A 453 -7.16 11.90 -23.14
CA PHE A 453 -6.81 10.57 -22.66
C PHE A 453 -5.41 10.54 -22.04
N ILE A 454 -4.39 11.05 -22.75
CA ILE A 454 -3.00 11.06 -22.29
C ILE A 454 -2.86 11.84 -20.98
N ALA A 455 -3.51 13.00 -20.86
CA ALA A 455 -3.48 13.83 -19.65
C ALA A 455 -4.15 13.16 -18.43
N LEU A 456 -5.13 12.27 -18.64
CA LEU A 456 -5.84 11.57 -17.56
C LEU A 456 -5.09 10.35 -17.01
N MET A 457 -4.11 9.82 -17.72
CA MET A 457 -3.39 8.60 -17.33
C MET A 457 -2.21 8.91 -16.42
N ILE A 458 -2.03 8.20 -15.31
CA ILE A 458 -0.85 8.36 -14.45
C ILE A 458 -0.28 6.96 -14.17
N PRO A 459 0.91 6.61 -14.67
CA PRO A 459 1.44 5.26 -14.51
C PRO A 459 1.49 4.78 -13.05
N GLY A 460 0.94 3.60 -12.82
CA GLY A 460 0.91 2.91 -11.52
C GLY A 460 -0.16 3.37 -10.54
N ASP A 461 -1.02 4.33 -10.90
CA ASP A 461 -2.16 4.70 -10.06
C ASP A 461 -3.38 3.77 -10.27
N PRO A 462 -4.44 3.87 -9.47
CA PRO A 462 -5.62 2.99 -9.60
C PRO A 462 -6.36 3.09 -10.95
N VAL A 463 -6.30 4.22 -11.65
CA VAL A 463 -6.94 4.37 -12.99
C VAL A 463 -6.08 3.70 -14.06
N TRP A 464 -4.76 3.78 -13.93
CA TRP A 464 -3.81 3.12 -14.81
C TRP A 464 -4.07 1.62 -14.89
N GLU A 465 -4.25 0.93 -13.78
CA GLU A 465 -4.45 -0.53 -13.81
C GLU A 465 -5.68 -0.96 -14.62
N LYS A 466 -6.74 -0.14 -14.63
CA LYS A 466 -7.95 -0.41 -15.42
C LYS A 466 -7.76 -0.17 -16.92
N LEU A 467 -6.80 0.67 -17.33
CA LEU A 467 -6.68 1.16 -18.72
C LEU A 467 -5.30 0.98 -19.36
N ARG A 468 -4.30 0.46 -18.63
CA ARG A 468 -2.89 0.33 -19.09
C ARG A 468 -2.78 -0.40 -20.44
N GLY A 469 -3.63 -1.42 -20.67
CA GLY A 469 -3.66 -2.17 -21.91
C GLY A 469 -4.10 -1.38 -23.15
N LEU A 470 -4.62 -0.16 -22.99
CA LEU A 470 -5.01 0.73 -24.08
C LEU A 470 -3.94 1.80 -24.37
N VAL A 471 -2.99 2.03 -23.46
CA VAL A 471 -2.10 3.21 -23.52
C VAL A 471 -1.24 3.21 -24.78
N ASP A 472 -0.56 2.10 -25.09
CA ASP A 472 0.24 1.97 -26.31
C ASP A 472 -0.60 2.22 -27.57
N PHE A 473 -1.78 1.61 -27.67
CA PHE A 473 -2.67 1.82 -28.80
C PHE A 473 -3.05 3.29 -28.95
N MET A 474 -3.48 3.92 -27.85
CA MET A 474 -3.86 5.33 -27.85
C MET A 474 -2.72 6.24 -28.30
N LEU A 475 -1.47 5.98 -27.87
CA LEU A 475 -0.30 6.74 -28.30
C LEU A 475 0.03 6.56 -29.78
N HIS A 476 -0.09 5.35 -30.33
CA HIS A 476 0.12 5.11 -31.77
C HIS A 476 -0.92 5.82 -32.63
N TYR A 477 -2.19 5.71 -32.24
CA TYR A 477 -3.27 6.39 -32.95
C TYR A 477 -3.17 7.92 -32.84
N ALA A 478 -2.78 8.42 -31.67
CA ALA A 478 -2.57 9.85 -31.45
C ALA A 478 -1.41 10.39 -32.31
N LEU A 479 -0.28 9.68 -32.39
CA LEU A 479 0.83 10.03 -33.28
C LEU A 479 0.37 10.05 -34.75
N SER A 480 -0.41 9.05 -35.15
CA SER A 480 -0.96 8.99 -36.50
C SER A 480 -1.88 10.18 -36.77
N ALA A 481 -2.78 10.52 -35.84
CA ALA A 481 -3.67 11.67 -35.95
C ALA A 481 -2.91 12.99 -36.02
N PHE A 482 -1.91 13.17 -35.14
CA PHE A 482 -1.03 14.34 -35.09
C PHE A 482 -0.25 14.53 -36.40
N SER A 483 0.15 13.43 -37.04
CA SER A 483 0.82 13.45 -38.33
C SER A 483 -0.12 13.56 -39.54
N GLU A 484 -1.42 13.75 -39.33
CA GLU A 484 -2.45 13.68 -40.39
C GLU A 484 -2.35 12.38 -41.21
N ASN A 485 -2.16 11.26 -40.50
CA ASN A 485 -1.99 9.91 -41.05
C ASN A 485 -0.75 9.72 -41.95
N GLN A 486 0.24 10.63 -41.91
CA GLN A 486 1.52 10.46 -42.60
C GLN A 486 2.41 9.41 -41.92
N ILE A 487 2.23 9.22 -40.61
CA ILE A 487 2.82 8.11 -39.85
C ILE A 487 1.71 7.10 -39.59
N PRO A 488 1.76 5.89 -40.16
CA PRO A 488 0.72 4.88 -39.96
C PRO A 488 0.75 4.34 -38.54
N VAL A 489 -0.42 3.92 -38.06
CA VAL A 489 -0.59 3.22 -36.79
C VAL A 489 0.22 1.92 -36.80
N ALA A 490 0.95 1.65 -35.72
CA ALA A 490 1.71 0.43 -35.51
C ALA A 490 1.16 -0.35 -34.31
N ALA A 491 1.60 -1.60 -34.17
CA ALA A 491 1.28 -2.47 -33.04
C ALA A 491 2.50 -2.66 -32.14
N GLY A 492 2.26 -3.02 -30.88
CA GLY A 492 3.32 -3.29 -29.90
C GLY A 492 3.65 -2.06 -29.03
N PRO A 493 4.77 -2.10 -28.29
CA PRO A 493 5.16 -1.02 -27.39
C PRO A 493 5.50 0.27 -28.13
N PHE A 494 4.87 1.38 -27.74
CA PHE A 494 5.03 2.68 -28.36
C PHE A 494 6.48 3.19 -28.29
N VAL A 495 7.21 2.88 -27.22
CA VAL A 495 8.63 3.26 -27.09
C VAL A 495 9.50 2.72 -28.23
N ARG A 496 9.20 1.52 -28.76
CA ARG A 496 9.94 0.95 -29.89
C ARG A 496 9.66 1.73 -31.17
N ARG A 497 8.41 2.16 -31.34
CA ARG A 497 8.00 3.01 -32.47
C ARG A 497 8.64 4.38 -32.40
N VAL A 498 8.75 4.96 -31.21
CA VAL A 498 9.49 6.22 -31.01
C VAL A 498 10.96 6.04 -31.36
N LEU A 499 11.62 4.98 -30.87
CA LEU A 499 13.01 4.69 -31.17
C LEU A 499 13.27 4.51 -32.68
N GLU A 500 12.42 3.77 -33.36
CA GLU A 500 12.48 3.58 -34.81
C GLU A 500 12.38 4.93 -35.56
N LEU A 501 11.33 5.71 -35.27
CA LEU A 501 11.07 6.97 -35.96
C LEU A 501 12.07 8.07 -35.60
N PHE A 502 12.64 8.03 -34.41
CA PHE A 502 13.65 9.01 -33.96
C PHE A 502 14.91 8.96 -34.83
N HIS A 503 15.20 7.79 -35.41
CA HIS A 503 16.31 7.55 -36.33
C HIS A 503 15.84 7.29 -37.77
N ASP A 504 14.62 7.71 -38.13
CA ASP A 504 14.08 7.51 -39.47
C ASP A 504 14.94 8.23 -40.52
N PRO A 505 15.31 7.56 -41.64
CA PRO A 505 16.03 8.21 -42.74
C PRO A 505 15.27 9.38 -43.37
N ASP A 506 13.94 9.41 -43.27
CA ASP A 506 13.12 10.55 -43.64
C ASP A 506 13.11 11.59 -42.49
N PRO A 507 13.79 12.74 -42.66
CA PRO A 507 13.90 13.75 -41.61
C PRO A 507 12.52 14.29 -41.18
N THR A 508 11.53 14.30 -42.07
CA THR A 508 10.18 14.79 -41.75
C THR A 508 9.50 13.88 -40.72
N ARG A 509 9.70 12.56 -40.80
CA ARG A 509 9.13 11.62 -39.82
C ARG A 509 9.82 11.73 -38.47
N GLY A 510 11.15 11.88 -38.47
CA GLY A 510 11.94 12.12 -37.28
C GLY A 510 11.53 13.42 -36.56
N GLU A 511 11.33 14.51 -37.29
CA GLU A 511 10.85 15.78 -36.74
C GLU A 511 9.44 15.64 -36.15
N ARG A 512 8.53 14.96 -36.85
CA ARG A 512 7.15 14.75 -36.38
C ARG A 512 7.09 13.93 -35.08
N VAL A 513 7.88 12.86 -34.95
CA VAL A 513 7.87 12.07 -33.72
C VAL A 513 8.47 12.85 -32.54
N ARG A 514 9.47 13.70 -32.76
CA ARG A 514 10.02 14.59 -31.72
C ARG A 514 8.98 15.61 -31.25
N ALA A 515 8.33 16.31 -32.18
CA ALA A 515 7.25 17.25 -31.87
C ALA A 515 6.06 16.58 -31.16
N TRP A 516 5.76 15.33 -31.52
CA TRP A 516 4.74 14.56 -30.82
C TRP A 516 5.15 14.22 -29.38
N VAL A 517 6.38 13.77 -29.15
CA VAL A 517 6.89 13.48 -27.80
C VAL A 517 6.95 14.74 -26.93
N GLU A 518 7.33 15.88 -27.50
CA GLU A 518 7.23 17.20 -26.85
C GLU A 518 5.79 17.52 -26.41
N THR A 519 4.82 17.25 -27.29
CA THR A 519 3.39 17.40 -26.98
C THR A 519 3.00 16.48 -25.82
N VAL A 520 3.36 15.20 -25.87
CA VAL A 520 3.10 14.23 -24.79
C VAL A 520 3.73 14.70 -23.47
N ALA A 521 4.95 15.24 -23.50
CA ALA A 521 5.63 15.74 -22.32
C ALA A 521 4.88 16.91 -21.66
N SER A 522 4.37 17.85 -22.48
CA SER A 522 3.58 18.98 -21.98
C SER A 522 2.23 18.56 -21.38
N LEU A 523 1.61 17.53 -21.95
CA LEU A 523 0.34 16.97 -21.49
C LEU A 523 0.51 16.11 -20.25
N ASN A 524 1.58 15.32 -20.19
CA ASN A 524 1.81 14.34 -19.15
C ASN A 524 3.30 13.94 -19.04
N PRO A 525 4.07 14.60 -18.16
CA PRO A 525 5.47 14.25 -17.96
C PRO A 525 5.68 12.85 -17.35
N THR A 526 4.70 12.30 -16.64
CA THR A 526 4.78 10.92 -16.12
C THR A 526 4.69 9.88 -17.22
N MET A 527 4.06 10.20 -18.36
CA MET A 527 4.07 9.35 -19.55
C MET A 527 5.47 9.28 -20.16
N ILE A 528 6.24 10.38 -20.12
CA ILE A 528 7.64 10.38 -20.56
C ILE A 528 8.50 9.53 -19.63
N ALA A 529 8.28 9.63 -18.31
CA ALA A 529 8.94 8.75 -17.34
C ALA A 529 8.64 7.26 -17.60
N TRP A 530 7.40 6.94 -17.99
CA TRP A 530 7.02 5.59 -18.39
C TRP A 530 7.74 5.13 -19.67
N LEU A 531 7.85 5.98 -20.69
CA LEU A 531 8.60 5.65 -21.91
C LEU A 531 10.09 5.43 -21.62
N LEU A 532 10.68 6.21 -20.71
CA LEU A 532 12.06 5.99 -20.24
C LEU A 532 12.23 4.63 -19.56
N ASP A 533 11.31 4.26 -18.66
CA ASP A 533 11.36 2.96 -17.99
C ASP A 533 11.19 1.79 -18.98
N GLN A 534 10.32 1.93 -19.98
CA GLN A 534 10.17 0.94 -21.05
C GLN A 534 11.41 0.87 -21.95
N LEU A 535 12.05 2.01 -22.28
CA LEU A 535 13.25 2.06 -23.12
C LEU A 535 14.41 1.27 -22.50
N ALA A 536 14.51 1.26 -21.17
CA ALA A 536 15.52 0.47 -20.45
C ALA A 536 15.43 -1.04 -20.78
N GLY A 537 14.22 -1.55 -21.05
CA GLY A 537 13.96 -2.95 -21.42
C GLY A 537 13.99 -3.22 -22.94
N VAL A 538 14.26 -2.23 -23.79
CA VAL A 538 14.34 -2.43 -25.24
C VAL A 538 15.72 -2.92 -25.64
N GLU A 539 15.77 -4.05 -26.35
CA GLU A 539 16.97 -4.58 -27.00
C GLU A 539 17.30 -3.76 -28.26
N ALA A 540 18.23 -2.82 -28.14
CA ALA A 540 18.76 -2.01 -29.25
C ALA A 540 20.19 -1.52 -28.92
N PRO A 541 21.03 -1.18 -29.93
CA PRO A 541 22.36 -0.63 -29.70
C PRO A 541 22.32 0.64 -28.84
N GLU A 542 23.24 0.79 -27.89
CA GLU A 542 23.29 1.95 -27.00
C GLU A 542 23.51 3.28 -27.76
N GLU A 543 24.17 3.24 -28.91
CA GLU A 543 24.31 4.38 -29.83
C GLU A 543 22.96 4.90 -30.35
N GLN A 544 21.95 4.02 -30.45
CA GLN A 544 20.58 4.40 -30.85
C GLN A 544 19.73 4.80 -29.64
N LYS A 545 19.90 4.13 -28.49
CA LYS A 545 19.11 4.40 -27.28
C LYS A 545 19.52 5.70 -26.60
N SER A 546 20.82 5.95 -26.46
CA SER A 546 21.37 7.08 -25.69
C SER A 546 20.83 8.45 -26.16
N PRO A 547 20.74 8.76 -27.46
CA PRO A 547 20.17 10.03 -27.93
C PRO A 547 18.69 10.19 -27.57
N LEU A 548 17.89 9.11 -27.73
CA LEU A 548 16.48 9.13 -27.37
C LEU A 548 16.30 9.27 -25.85
N GLU A 549 17.09 8.55 -25.06
CA GLU A 549 17.06 8.65 -23.61
C GLU A 549 17.36 10.08 -23.13
N ALA A 550 18.41 10.71 -23.68
CA ALA A 550 18.75 12.09 -23.38
C ALA A 550 17.61 13.06 -23.74
N PHE A 551 17.00 12.86 -24.91
CA PHE A 551 15.85 13.65 -25.37
C PHE A 551 14.64 13.50 -24.44
N LEU A 552 14.27 12.27 -24.08
CA LEU A 552 13.15 12.01 -23.17
C LEU A 552 13.41 12.58 -21.77
N ARG A 553 14.64 12.46 -21.24
CA ARG A 553 15.02 13.02 -19.95
C ARG A 553 14.91 14.55 -19.95
N ALA A 554 15.35 15.22 -21.01
CA ALA A 554 15.23 16.68 -21.12
C ALA A 554 13.76 17.13 -21.07
N HIS A 555 12.89 16.53 -21.88
CA HIS A 555 11.48 16.92 -21.97
C HIS A 555 10.65 16.53 -20.75
N MET A 556 11.00 15.43 -20.06
CA MET A 556 10.43 15.12 -18.75
C MET A 556 10.71 16.24 -17.73
N GLN A 557 11.88 16.89 -17.82
CA GLN A 557 12.26 17.98 -16.92
C GLN A 557 11.77 19.35 -17.38
N GLU A 558 11.59 19.62 -18.67
CA GLU A 558 11.16 20.92 -19.17
C GLU A 558 9.67 21.21 -18.99
N ALA A 559 8.82 20.17 -18.94
CA ALA A 559 7.40 20.29 -18.59
C ALA A 559 7.13 20.99 -17.23
N ARG A 560 8.19 21.25 -16.45
CA ARG A 560 8.23 22.04 -15.21
C ARG A 560 7.88 23.53 -15.38
N SER A 561 8.10 24.15 -16.55
CA SER A 561 8.06 25.63 -16.65
C SER A 561 6.72 26.23 -17.08
N VAL A 562 5.69 25.42 -17.34
CA VAL A 562 4.46 25.87 -18.03
C VAL A 562 3.16 25.58 -17.24
N ARG A 563 3.20 24.97 -16.06
CA ARG A 563 1.99 24.69 -15.23
C ARG A 563 1.97 25.42 -13.90
#